data_AF-A0A9D8RPN3-F1
#
_entry.id   AF-A0A9D8RPN3-F1
#
_cell.length_a   1.000
_cell.length_b   1.000
_cell.length_c   1.000
_cell.angle_alpha   90.00
_cell.angle_beta   90.00
_cell.angle_gamma   90.00
#
_symmetry.space_group_name_H-M   'P 1'
#
loop_
_entity.id
_entity.type
_entity.pdbx_description
1 polymer ?
#
loop_
_entity_poly.entity_id
_entity_poly.type
_entity_poly.pdbx_seq_one_letter_code
_entity_poly.pdbx_strand_id
1 'polypeptide(L)'
;MKKLFAVVLSVAVAGMAFAAPAKKAAKTPAKAKAEFVIVESDVYSAGKEDPQLTAGIAQFLDMTPSVKTVSYKDAAADPKLANLDYSFLPLYLIKKTDAVRSKLEKHLQYGYAQENDDFIILPHQTRTGVYNGKEAKPGVMEIFVMSQCPYGVMAENLVLEGQKAGVPAAKDVRIRYIVDYSDANGFNSLHGSGEWEEDVRQLLIAKYYPAKLWKYLEIRNKDYRSSRWDKAMEDAGINPKKIMKKFDTEGLELLKQEAAYAKEYGVNASPTFLWEGQVQLDFGSASEIEGFGFLNPNAAKGTAAAPAGSC
;
A
#
# COMPACT_ATOMS: atom_id res chain seq x y z
N MET A 1 78.97 -12.91 -33.06
CA MET A 1 79.99 -13.79 -32.44
C MET A 1 79.34 -14.57 -31.30
N LYS A 2 79.59 -15.88 -31.28
CA LYS A 2 79.33 -16.89 -30.22
C LYS A 2 77.88 -17.36 -29.96
N LYS A 3 77.63 -18.55 -30.52
CA LYS A 3 76.68 -19.61 -30.16
C LYS A 3 76.73 -19.97 -28.66
N LEU A 4 75.62 -20.44 -28.07
CA LEU A 4 75.54 -21.78 -27.48
C LEU A 4 74.11 -22.19 -27.06
N PHE A 5 73.80 -23.45 -27.33
CA PHE A 5 72.65 -24.26 -26.91
C PHE A 5 72.66 -24.57 -25.39
N ALA A 6 71.49 -24.73 -24.77
CA ALA A 6 71.16 -25.79 -23.78
C ALA A 6 69.64 -25.76 -23.52
N VAL A 7 68.85 -26.72 -24.04
CA VAL A 7 68.50 -28.03 -23.45
C VAL A 7 67.55 -27.92 -22.25
N VAL A 8 66.34 -28.42 -22.50
CA VAL A 8 65.17 -28.59 -21.63
C VAL A 8 65.45 -29.66 -20.57
N LEU A 9 64.99 -29.43 -19.33
CA LEU A 9 64.69 -30.50 -18.37
C LEU A 9 63.31 -30.25 -17.74
N SER A 10 62.29 -30.83 -18.35
CA SER A 10 60.92 -30.89 -17.85
C SER A 10 60.77 -32.11 -16.94
N VAL A 11 60.57 -31.89 -15.64
CA VAL A 11 60.16 -32.93 -14.69
C VAL A 11 58.64 -33.01 -14.71
N ALA A 12 58.10 -34.07 -15.30
CA ALA A 12 56.69 -34.41 -15.22
C ALA A 12 56.39 -35.05 -13.87
N VAL A 13 55.60 -34.39 -13.02
CA VAL A 13 54.98 -35.02 -11.85
C VAL A 13 53.60 -35.52 -12.28
N ALA A 14 53.49 -36.83 -12.46
CA ALA A 14 52.23 -37.51 -12.73
C ALA A 14 51.38 -37.56 -11.44
N GLY A 15 50.52 -36.56 -11.24
CA GLY A 15 49.44 -36.64 -10.26
C GLY A 15 48.29 -37.48 -10.82
N MET A 16 48.17 -38.73 -10.42
CA MET A 16 46.96 -39.53 -10.66
C MET A 16 45.82 -38.94 -9.80
N ALA A 17 45.00 -38.08 -10.40
CA ALA A 17 43.72 -37.71 -9.82
C ALA A 17 42.72 -38.85 -10.06
N PHE A 18 42.39 -39.59 -9.00
CA PHE A 18 41.24 -40.48 -9.01
C PHE A 18 39.97 -39.62 -9.10
N ALA A 19 39.37 -39.54 -10.28
CA ALA A 19 38.05 -38.95 -10.47
C ALA A 19 37.01 -39.87 -9.80
N ALA A 20 36.49 -39.45 -8.64
CA ALA A 20 35.33 -40.08 -8.05
C ALA A 20 34.13 -39.93 -9.02
N PRO A 21 33.30 -40.97 -9.20
CA PRO A 21 32.14 -40.89 -10.08
C PRO A 21 31.18 -39.82 -9.56
N ALA A 22 30.83 -38.87 -10.43
CA ALA A 22 29.84 -37.85 -10.13
C ALA A 22 28.52 -38.50 -9.71
N LYS A 23 28.14 -38.32 -8.45
CA LYS A 23 26.80 -38.70 -7.98
C LYS A 23 25.78 -37.94 -8.83
N LYS A 24 24.94 -38.67 -9.58
CA LYS A 24 23.75 -38.10 -10.23
C LYS A 24 23.01 -37.27 -9.18
N ALA A 25 22.83 -35.98 -9.44
CA ALA A 25 21.96 -35.12 -8.64
C ALA A 25 20.58 -35.79 -8.59
N ALA A 26 20.13 -36.16 -7.38
CA ALA A 26 18.79 -36.66 -7.19
C ALA A 26 17.81 -35.59 -7.69
N LYS A 27 16.87 -35.95 -8.57
CA LYS A 27 15.80 -35.05 -8.99
C LYS A 27 15.02 -34.68 -7.72
N THR A 28 15.11 -33.41 -7.31
CA THR A 28 14.25 -32.88 -6.25
C THR A 28 12.80 -33.21 -6.61
N PRO A 29 12.01 -33.81 -5.71
CA PRO A 29 10.61 -34.10 -5.98
C PRO A 29 9.89 -32.81 -6.38
N ALA A 30 9.05 -32.88 -7.41
CA ALA A 30 8.30 -31.72 -7.88
C ALA A 30 7.40 -31.22 -6.74
N LYS A 31 7.50 -29.93 -6.41
CA LYS A 31 6.64 -29.30 -5.40
C LYS A 31 5.17 -29.43 -5.81
N ALA A 32 4.30 -29.62 -4.83
CA ALA A 32 2.86 -29.60 -5.06
C ALA A 32 2.40 -28.26 -5.66
N LYS A 33 1.25 -28.25 -6.34
CA LYS A 33 0.68 -27.04 -6.95
C LYS A 33 -0.32 -26.39 -6.01
N ALA A 34 -0.22 -25.08 -5.83
CA ALA A 34 -1.29 -24.25 -5.28
C ALA A 34 -2.15 -23.76 -6.45
N GLU A 35 -3.39 -24.24 -6.54
CA GLU A 35 -4.33 -23.83 -7.58
C GLU A 35 -5.04 -22.55 -7.15
N PHE A 36 -4.71 -21.43 -7.80
CA PHE A 36 -5.33 -20.12 -7.57
C PHE A 36 -6.46 -19.88 -8.58
N VAL A 37 -7.59 -19.39 -8.07
CA VAL A 37 -8.63 -18.73 -8.87
C VAL A 37 -8.67 -17.27 -8.42
N ILE A 38 -8.30 -16.36 -9.31
CA ILE A 38 -8.22 -14.92 -8.98
C ILE A 38 -9.34 -14.22 -9.72
N VAL A 39 -10.25 -13.61 -8.97
CA VAL A 39 -11.36 -12.85 -9.52
C VAL A 39 -10.91 -11.41 -9.71
N GLU A 40 -10.96 -10.93 -10.95
CA GLU A 40 -10.39 -9.65 -11.36
C GLU A 40 -11.47 -8.59 -11.66
N SER A 41 -11.10 -7.32 -11.56
CA SER A 41 -11.91 -6.22 -12.06
C SER A 41 -12.10 -6.31 -13.57
N ASP A 42 -13.34 -6.11 -14.03
CA ASP A 42 -13.68 -6.01 -15.45
C ASP A 42 -13.18 -4.71 -16.10
N VAL A 43 -12.94 -3.66 -15.30
CA VAL A 43 -12.85 -2.27 -15.78
C VAL A 43 -11.46 -1.69 -15.61
N TYR A 44 -10.84 -1.88 -14.45
CA TYR A 44 -9.59 -1.20 -14.10
C TYR A 44 -8.38 -2.12 -14.23
N SER A 45 -7.19 -1.52 -14.41
CA SER A 45 -5.92 -2.24 -14.30
C SER A 45 -5.62 -2.62 -12.86
N ALA A 46 -5.89 -1.71 -11.92
CA ALA A 46 -6.06 -2.05 -10.51
C ALA A 46 -7.20 -3.06 -10.39
N GLY A 47 -7.09 -4.02 -9.47
CA GLY A 47 -8.09 -5.08 -9.37
C GLY A 47 -7.75 -6.34 -10.18
N LYS A 48 -6.60 -6.38 -10.86
CA LYS A 48 -6.09 -7.57 -11.54
C LYS A 48 -5.06 -8.31 -10.69
N GLU A 49 -4.67 -9.51 -11.14
CA GLU A 49 -3.62 -10.30 -10.51
C GLU A 49 -2.32 -9.51 -10.34
N ASP A 50 -1.76 -9.58 -9.13
CA ASP A 50 -0.36 -9.23 -8.83
C ASP A 50 0.49 -10.52 -8.84
N PRO A 51 1.34 -10.74 -9.86
CA PRO A 51 2.18 -11.93 -9.96
C PRO A 51 3.18 -12.07 -8.82
N GLN A 52 3.68 -10.97 -8.26
CA GLN A 52 4.61 -10.98 -7.13
C GLN A 52 3.91 -11.44 -5.86
N LEU A 53 2.68 -10.97 -5.62
CA LEU A 53 1.86 -11.45 -4.51
C LEU A 53 1.52 -12.94 -4.67
N THR A 54 1.08 -13.36 -5.86
CA THR A 54 0.81 -14.78 -6.16
C THR A 54 2.04 -15.64 -5.87
N ALA A 55 3.21 -15.22 -6.35
CA ALA A 55 4.46 -15.92 -6.11
C ALA A 55 4.83 -15.96 -4.62
N GLY A 56 4.63 -14.86 -3.89
CA GLY A 56 4.87 -14.77 -2.45
C GLY A 56 3.97 -15.71 -1.64
N ILE A 57 2.67 -15.77 -1.95
CA ILE A 57 1.74 -16.71 -1.32
C ILE A 57 2.14 -18.16 -1.63
N ALA A 58 2.44 -18.48 -2.89
CA ALA A 58 2.86 -19.83 -3.26
C ALA A 58 4.18 -20.23 -2.56
N GLN A 59 5.12 -19.31 -2.43
CA GLN A 59 6.36 -19.51 -1.67
C GLN A 59 6.07 -19.78 -0.19
N PHE A 60 5.16 -19.02 0.43
CA PHE A 60 4.74 -19.25 1.82
C PHE A 60 4.14 -20.65 2.01
N LEU A 61 3.36 -21.13 1.04
CA LEU A 61 2.77 -22.46 1.03
C LEU A 61 3.79 -23.58 0.74
N ASP A 62 5.02 -23.24 0.32
CA ASP A 62 6.01 -24.17 -0.25
C ASP A 62 5.49 -24.96 -1.47
N MET A 63 4.72 -24.27 -2.32
CA MET A 63 4.07 -24.83 -3.50
C MET A 63 4.44 -24.05 -4.76
N THR A 64 4.14 -24.61 -5.93
CA THR A 64 4.22 -23.89 -7.22
C THR A 64 2.86 -23.28 -7.57
N PRO A 65 2.78 -22.00 -7.97
CA PRO A 65 1.50 -21.38 -8.31
C PRO A 65 0.97 -21.95 -9.63
N SER A 66 -0.34 -22.16 -9.68
CA SER A 66 -1.10 -22.46 -10.90
C SER A 66 -2.30 -21.53 -10.93
N VAL A 67 -2.25 -20.48 -11.75
CA VAL A 67 -3.22 -19.39 -11.73
C VAL A 67 -4.27 -19.56 -12.83
N LYS A 68 -5.52 -19.39 -12.46
CA LYS A 68 -6.64 -19.12 -13.36
C LYS A 68 -7.25 -17.78 -12.97
N THR A 69 -7.30 -16.83 -13.90
CA THR A 69 -8.06 -15.58 -13.69
C THR A 69 -9.49 -15.74 -14.18
N VAL A 70 -10.42 -15.05 -13.53
CA VAL A 70 -11.85 -15.03 -13.86
C VAL A 70 -12.33 -13.59 -13.74
N SER A 71 -13.13 -13.11 -14.69
CA SER A 71 -13.72 -11.79 -14.58
C SER A 71 -14.73 -11.74 -13.43
N TYR A 72 -14.93 -10.58 -12.78
CA TYR A 72 -15.96 -10.44 -11.76
C TYR A 72 -17.34 -10.83 -12.29
N LYS A 73 -17.68 -10.38 -13.51
CA LYS A 73 -18.93 -10.75 -14.17
C LYS A 73 -19.13 -12.27 -14.28
N ASP A 74 -18.10 -13.00 -14.70
CA ASP A 74 -18.19 -14.46 -14.84
C ASP A 74 -18.23 -15.15 -13.48
N ALA A 75 -17.45 -14.67 -12.51
CA ALA A 75 -17.43 -15.21 -11.16
C ALA A 75 -18.79 -15.03 -10.46
N ALA A 76 -19.42 -13.87 -10.60
CA ALA A 76 -20.75 -13.60 -10.05
C ALA A 76 -21.86 -14.47 -10.68
N ALA A 77 -21.64 -15.00 -11.89
CA ALA A 77 -22.57 -15.91 -12.56
C ALA A 77 -22.30 -17.40 -12.27
N ASP A 78 -21.14 -17.75 -11.71
CA ASP A 78 -20.76 -19.12 -11.40
C ASP A 78 -21.36 -19.54 -10.04
N PRO A 79 -22.24 -20.57 -9.98
CA PRO A 79 -22.80 -21.05 -8.71
C PRO A 79 -21.76 -21.49 -7.67
N LYS A 80 -20.55 -21.89 -8.09
CA LYS A 80 -19.47 -22.29 -7.17
C LYS A 80 -18.74 -21.11 -6.54
N LEU A 81 -18.84 -19.94 -7.16
CA LEU A 81 -18.26 -18.69 -6.67
C LEU A 81 -19.35 -17.76 -6.12
N ALA A 82 -20.62 -18.18 -6.18
CA ALA A 82 -21.73 -17.44 -5.60
C ALA A 82 -21.54 -17.23 -4.08
N ASN A 83 -22.04 -16.10 -3.58
CA ASN A 83 -22.01 -15.70 -2.17
C ASN A 83 -20.61 -15.40 -1.58
N LEU A 84 -19.62 -15.11 -2.43
CA LEU A 84 -18.35 -14.53 -1.98
C LEU A 84 -18.47 -13.01 -1.84
N ASP A 85 -17.65 -12.43 -0.97
CA ASP A 85 -17.52 -10.98 -0.86
C ASP A 85 -16.63 -10.43 -1.97
N TYR A 86 -17.27 -9.77 -2.95
CA TYR A 86 -16.61 -9.09 -4.05
C TYR A 86 -16.53 -7.58 -3.87
N SER A 87 -16.70 -7.09 -2.63
CA SER A 87 -16.62 -5.65 -2.34
C SER A 87 -15.26 -5.05 -2.68
N PHE A 88 -14.20 -5.87 -2.75
CA PHE A 88 -12.88 -5.47 -3.21
C PHE A 88 -12.26 -6.53 -4.13
N LEU A 89 -11.65 -6.06 -5.22
CA LEU A 89 -10.93 -6.88 -6.20
C LEU A 89 -9.47 -6.45 -6.31
N PRO A 90 -8.53 -7.36 -6.64
CA PRO A 90 -8.77 -8.76 -6.96
C PRO A 90 -9.11 -9.59 -5.71
N LEU A 91 -9.94 -10.62 -5.88
CA LEU A 91 -10.20 -11.62 -4.82
C LEU A 91 -9.37 -12.87 -5.10
N TYR A 92 -8.50 -13.23 -4.16
CA TYR A 92 -7.65 -14.41 -4.27
C TYR A 92 -8.34 -15.61 -3.63
N LEU A 93 -8.58 -16.66 -4.43
CA LEU A 93 -9.09 -17.94 -3.97
C LEU A 93 -8.02 -19.00 -4.19
N ILE A 94 -7.74 -19.82 -3.20
CA ILE A 94 -6.81 -20.96 -3.31
C ILE A 94 -7.62 -22.21 -3.06
N LYS A 95 -7.56 -23.17 -3.99
CA LYS A 95 -8.25 -24.45 -3.82
C LYS A 95 -7.85 -25.08 -2.49
N LYS A 96 -8.86 -25.42 -1.70
CA LYS A 96 -8.69 -25.96 -0.37
C LYS A 96 -8.18 -27.40 -0.44
N THR A 97 -7.09 -27.63 0.26
CA THR A 97 -6.52 -28.95 0.54
C THR A 97 -6.03 -28.95 1.98
N ASP A 98 -5.86 -30.12 2.60
CA ASP A 98 -5.36 -30.20 3.98
C ASP A 98 -4.00 -29.50 4.14
N ALA A 99 -3.13 -29.61 3.13
CA ALA A 99 -1.83 -28.95 3.10
C ALA A 99 -1.95 -27.42 3.09
N VAL A 100 -2.79 -26.86 2.19
CA VAL A 100 -3.01 -25.41 2.10
C VAL A 100 -3.66 -24.89 3.39
N ARG A 101 -4.72 -25.57 3.86
CA ARG A 101 -5.44 -25.19 5.08
C ARG A 101 -4.53 -25.20 6.30
N SER A 102 -3.68 -26.22 6.46
CA SER A 102 -2.73 -26.29 7.59
C SER A 102 -1.73 -25.13 7.58
N LYS A 103 -1.22 -24.72 6.41
CA LYS A 103 -0.32 -23.57 6.29
C LYS A 103 -1.01 -22.24 6.61
N LEU A 104 -2.31 -22.13 6.34
CA LEU A 104 -3.10 -20.92 6.53
C LEU A 104 -3.96 -20.94 7.81
N GLU A 105 -3.78 -21.92 8.69
CA GLU A 105 -4.59 -22.08 9.92
C GLU A 105 -4.61 -20.82 10.78
N LYS A 106 -3.46 -20.17 10.98
CA LYS A 106 -3.40 -18.90 11.73
C LYS A 106 -4.12 -17.76 11.02
N HIS A 107 -4.06 -17.71 9.68
CA HIS A 107 -4.75 -16.68 8.91
C HIS A 107 -6.27 -16.86 9.03
N LEU A 108 -6.75 -18.10 9.00
CA LEU A 108 -8.15 -18.43 9.28
C LEU A 108 -8.55 -18.06 10.71
N GLN A 109 -7.74 -18.45 11.70
CA GLN A 109 -7.99 -18.18 13.12
C GLN A 109 -8.10 -16.69 13.44
N TYR A 110 -7.24 -15.86 12.84
CA TYR A 110 -7.22 -14.42 13.06
C TYR A 110 -8.12 -13.63 12.10
N GLY A 111 -8.86 -14.31 11.21
CA GLY A 111 -9.79 -13.67 10.27
C GLY A 111 -9.13 -12.98 9.07
N TYR A 112 -7.83 -13.21 8.82
CA TYR A 112 -7.13 -12.74 7.62
C TYR A 112 -7.46 -13.58 6.37
N ALA A 113 -8.03 -14.77 6.58
CA ALA A 113 -8.54 -15.65 5.54
C ALA A 113 -9.90 -16.20 5.96
N GLN A 114 -10.70 -16.59 4.97
CA GLN A 114 -11.95 -17.32 5.16
C GLN A 114 -11.86 -18.67 4.44
N GLU A 115 -12.79 -19.59 4.71
CA GLU A 115 -12.87 -20.84 3.97
C GLU A 115 -14.31 -21.24 3.69
N ASN A 116 -14.51 -21.91 2.56
CA ASN A 116 -15.71 -22.69 2.27
C ASN A 116 -15.31 -24.14 1.95
N ASP A 117 -16.17 -24.89 1.27
CA ASP A 117 -15.90 -26.29 0.93
C ASP A 117 -14.79 -26.42 -0.12
N ASP A 118 -14.71 -25.47 -1.06
CA ASP A 118 -13.83 -25.54 -2.22
C ASP A 118 -12.53 -24.72 -2.08
N PHE A 119 -12.56 -23.63 -1.31
CA PHE A 119 -11.51 -22.60 -1.31
C PHE A 119 -11.11 -22.10 0.09
N ILE A 120 -9.84 -21.74 0.20
CA ILE A 120 -9.38 -20.71 1.13
C ILE A 120 -9.47 -19.36 0.41
N ILE A 121 -10.17 -18.41 1.01
CA ILE A 121 -10.49 -17.10 0.46
C ILE A 121 -9.60 -16.07 1.15
N LEU A 122 -8.85 -15.31 0.37
CA LEU A 122 -7.94 -14.27 0.84
C LEU A 122 -8.44 -12.89 0.38
N PRO A 123 -9.26 -12.22 1.20
CA PRO A 123 -9.78 -10.90 0.88
C PRO A 123 -8.70 -9.81 1.06
N HIS A 124 -8.77 -8.71 0.28
CA HIS A 124 -7.95 -7.50 0.46
C HIS A 124 -6.42 -7.74 0.62
N GLN A 125 -5.83 -8.64 -0.18
CA GLN A 125 -4.40 -8.96 -0.07
C GLN A 125 -3.48 -7.98 -0.79
N THR A 126 -4.02 -7.18 -1.71
CA THR A 126 -3.24 -6.23 -2.51
C THR A 126 -3.35 -4.81 -1.96
N ARG A 127 -2.31 -4.02 -2.21
CA ARG A 127 -2.33 -2.57 -1.94
C ARG A 127 -2.95 -1.76 -3.07
N THR A 128 -3.18 -2.40 -4.21
CA THR A 128 -3.80 -1.83 -5.40
C THR A 128 -5.02 -2.69 -5.76
N GLY A 129 -6.18 -2.06 -5.90
CA GLY A 129 -7.43 -2.80 -6.07
C GLY A 129 -8.62 -1.90 -6.34
N VAL A 130 -9.79 -2.51 -6.44
CA VAL A 130 -11.03 -1.82 -6.82
C VAL A 130 -12.12 -2.19 -5.85
N TYR A 131 -12.77 -1.18 -5.27
CA TYR A 131 -13.97 -1.35 -4.48
C TYR A 131 -15.19 -1.40 -5.40
N ASN A 132 -15.90 -2.51 -5.38
CA ASN A 132 -17.17 -2.64 -6.09
C ASN A 132 -18.31 -2.04 -5.25
N GLY A 133 -19.27 -1.40 -5.93
CA GLY A 133 -20.46 -0.84 -5.29
C GLY A 133 -20.23 0.45 -4.50
N LYS A 134 -19.02 1.02 -4.51
CA LYS A 134 -18.77 2.37 -3.98
C LYS A 134 -19.24 3.45 -4.96
N GLU A 135 -19.66 4.58 -4.41
CA GLU A 135 -20.05 5.76 -5.20
C GLU A 135 -18.84 6.31 -5.97
N ALA A 136 -19.02 6.56 -7.27
CA ALA A 136 -17.99 7.16 -8.11
C ALA A 136 -17.85 8.65 -7.81
N LYS A 137 -16.61 9.13 -7.72
CA LYS A 137 -16.25 10.54 -7.48
C LYS A 137 -15.33 11.07 -8.59
N PRO A 138 -15.84 11.35 -9.80
CA PRO A 138 -15.02 11.67 -10.96
C PRO A 138 -14.00 12.79 -10.69
N GLY A 139 -12.74 12.56 -11.06
CA GLY A 139 -11.65 13.52 -10.91
C GLY A 139 -11.18 13.80 -9.47
N VAL A 140 -11.64 13.04 -8.47
CA VAL A 140 -11.21 13.18 -7.07
C VAL A 140 -10.10 12.18 -6.76
N MET A 141 -8.98 12.68 -6.26
CA MET A 141 -7.92 11.90 -5.62
C MET A 141 -7.99 12.10 -4.12
N GLU A 142 -8.32 11.05 -3.37
CA GLU A 142 -8.26 11.04 -1.91
C GLU A 142 -6.94 10.40 -1.47
N ILE A 143 -6.23 11.03 -0.54
CA ILE A 143 -4.95 10.55 0.00
C ILE A 143 -5.15 10.31 1.49
N PHE A 144 -5.21 9.06 1.89
CA PHE A 144 -5.27 8.66 3.28
C PHE A 144 -3.88 8.72 3.89
N VAL A 145 -3.74 9.53 4.94
CA VAL A 145 -2.48 9.75 5.65
C VAL A 145 -2.68 9.60 7.15
N MET A 146 -1.56 9.40 7.85
CA MET A 146 -1.43 9.74 9.26
C MET A 146 -0.52 10.97 9.33
N SER A 147 -0.92 12.06 10.00
CA SER A 147 -0.19 13.34 9.90
C SER A 147 1.25 13.31 10.42
N GLN A 148 1.64 12.29 11.21
CA GLN A 148 3.01 12.09 11.65
C GLN A 148 3.73 10.92 10.97
N CYS A 149 3.15 10.34 9.91
CA CYS A 149 3.81 9.36 9.07
C CYS A 149 4.76 10.07 8.08
N PRO A 150 6.06 9.75 8.06
CA PRO A 150 7.00 10.32 7.08
C PRO A 150 6.59 10.07 5.62
N TYR A 151 5.95 8.93 5.32
CA TYR A 151 5.44 8.65 3.97
C TYR A 151 4.16 9.43 3.63
N GLY A 152 3.31 9.73 4.63
CA GLY A 152 2.17 10.63 4.44
C GLY A 152 2.63 12.05 4.12
N VAL A 153 3.59 12.55 4.90
CA VAL A 153 4.26 13.85 4.67
C VAL A 153 4.93 13.91 3.29
N MET A 154 5.55 12.81 2.84
CA MET A 154 6.08 12.72 1.48
C MET A 154 4.98 12.91 0.43
N ALA A 155 3.85 12.21 0.56
CA ALA A 155 2.74 12.34 -0.39
C ALA A 155 2.20 13.78 -0.46
N GLU A 156 2.01 14.42 0.70
CA GLU A 156 1.58 15.83 0.77
C GLU A 156 2.59 16.77 0.12
N ASN A 157 3.89 16.56 0.34
CA ASN A 157 4.95 17.36 -0.29
C ASN A 157 4.98 17.21 -1.81
N LEU A 158 4.77 15.99 -2.33
CA LEU A 158 4.66 15.76 -3.77
C LEU A 158 3.45 16.50 -4.36
N VAL A 159 2.30 16.53 -3.66
CA VAL A 159 1.15 17.35 -4.07
C VAL A 159 1.50 18.85 -4.07
N LEU A 160 2.19 19.34 -3.05
CA LEU A 160 2.64 20.74 -3.00
C LEU A 160 3.57 21.10 -4.17
N GLU A 161 4.50 20.22 -4.52
CA GLU A 161 5.38 20.39 -5.68
C GLU A 161 4.59 20.41 -6.99
N GLY A 162 3.64 19.47 -7.15
CA GLY A 162 2.71 19.45 -8.27
C GLY A 162 1.94 20.77 -8.39
N GLN A 163 1.34 21.25 -7.30
CA GLN A 163 0.55 22.49 -7.28
C GLN A 163 1.39 23.70 -7.67
N LYS A 164 2.64 23.79 -7.19
CA LYS A 164 3.59 24.85 -7.59
C LYS A 164 3.96 24.77 -9.07
N ALA A 165 3.99 23.56 -9.63
CA ALA A 165 4.19 23.31 -11.06
C ALA A 165 2.90 23.46 -11.89
N GLY A 166 1.75 23.77 -11.26
CA GLY A 166 0.46 23.98 -11.94
C GLY A 166 -0.31 22.69 -12.25
N VAL A 167 0.00 21.58 -11.58
CA VAL A 167 -0.67 20.27 -11.75
C VAL A 167 -1.19 19.72 -10.40
N PRO A 168 -2.23 18.89 -10.38
CA PRO A 168 -3.08 18.54 -11.51
C PRO A 168 -4.02 19.71 -11.88
N ALA A 169 -4.26 19.89 -13.18
CA ALA A 169 -5.25 20.87 -13.64
C ALA A 169 -6.67 20.33 -13.40
N ALA A 170 -7.52 21.11 -12.74
CA ALA A 170 -8.95 20.82 -12.55
C ALA A 170 -9.31 19.49 -11.85
N LYS A 171 -8.35 18.83 -11.19
CA LYS A 171 -8.60 17.65 -10.33
C LYS A 171 -8.62 18.06 -8.86
N ASP A 172 -9.47 17.40 -8.08
CA ASP A 172 -9.64 17.66 -6.66
C ASP A 172 -8.75 16.69 -5.86
N VAL A 173 -7.86 17.22 -5.03
CA VAL A 173 -6.99 16.42 -4.16
C VAL A 173 -7.39 16.66 -2.71
N ARG A 174 -7.79 15.58 -2.03
CA ARG A 174 -8.28 15.62 -0.65
C ARG A 174 -7.40 14.78 0.26
N ILE A 175 -7.00 15.36 1.39
CA ILE A 175 -6.37 14.60 2.46
C ILE A 175 -7.46 13.95 3.31
N ARG A 176 -7.28 12.67 3.62
CA ARG A 176 -8.10 11.86 4.52
C ARG A 176 -7.22 11.33 5.66
N TYR A 177 -7.80 11.07 6.83
CA TYR A 177 -7.02 10.69 8.01
C TYR A 177 -7.29 9.25 8.45
N ILE A 178 -6.21 8.52 8.72
CA ILE A 178 -6.25 7.17 9.27
C ILE A 178 -6.09 7.28 10.78
N VAL A 179 -7.13 6.91 11.52
CA VAL A 179 -7.16 6.89 12.98
C VAL A 179 -8.14 5.83 13.45
N ASP A 180 -7.83 5.16 14.56
CA ASP A 180 -8.78 4.27 15.22
C ASP A 180 -9.64 5.06 16.21
N TYR A 181 -10.94 4.72 16.28
CA TYR A 181 -11.86 5.27 17.28
C TYR A 181 -12.76 4.18 17.86
N SER A 182 -12.96 4.23 19.18
CA SER A 182 -14.03 3.51 19.87
C SER A 182 -14.56 4.33 21.03
N ASP A 183 -15.84 4.18 21.38
CA ASP A 183 -16.41 4.90 22.52
C ASP A 183 -15.77 4.53 23.87
N ALA A 184 -15.18 3.33 23.98
CA ALA A 184 -14.51 2.87 25.19
C ALA A 184 -13.11 3.45 25.36
N ASN A 185 -12.33 3.57 24.28
CA ASN A 185 -10.91 3.93 24.33
C ASN A 185 -10.59 5.30 23.72
N GLY A 186 -11.56 5.98 23.10
CA GLY A 186 -11.34 7.22 22.38
C GLY A 186 -10.54 7.03 21.09
N PHE A 187 -9.83 8.07 20.68
CA PHE A 187 -8.96 8.05 19.50
C PHE A 187 -7.60 7.43 19.79
N ASN A 188 -7.13 6.62 18.84
CA ASN A 188 -5.80 6.02 18.86
C ASN A 188 -5.15 6.14 17.48
N SER A 189 -3.95 6.71 17.44
CA SER A 189 -3.13 6.83 16.22
C SER A 189 -1.79 6.15 16.44
N LEU A 190 -1.17 5.69 15.34
CA LEU A 190 0.08 4.93 15.38
C LEU A 190 1.21 5.69 16.08
N HIS A 191 1.29 7.01 15.87
CA HIS A 191 2.34 7.86 16.46
C HIS A 191 1.90 8.57 17.75
N GLY A 192 0.82 8.11 18.39
CA GLY A 192 0.31 8.64 19.66
C GLY A 192 -0.59 9.87 19.50
N SER A 193 -0.91 10.52 20.62
CA SER A 193 -2.00 11.51 20.65
C SER A 193 -1.74 12.77 19.84
N GLY A 194 -0.48 13.19 19.74
CA GLY A 194 -0.11 14.36 18.94
C GLY A 194 -0.45 14.21 17.45
N GLU A 195 -0.64 12.99 16.95
CA GLU A 195 -1.04 12.70 15.57
C GLU A 195 -2.54 12.92 15.37
N TRP A 196 -3.42 12.23 16.10
CA TRP A 196 -4.86 12.47 15.92
C TRP A 196 -5.27 13.91 16.27
N GLU A 197 -4.58 14.55 17.22
CA GLU A 197 -4.82 15.96 17.51
C GLU A 197 -4.43 16.86 16.33
N GLU A 198 -3.35 16.52 15.63
CA GLU A 198 -2.94 17.23 14.42
C GLU A 198 -3.92 16.98 13.27
N ASP A 199 -4.41 15.74 13.11
CA ASP A 199 -5.44 15.40 12.12
C ASP A 199 -6.70 16.27 12.34
N VAL A 200 -7.14 16.46 13.59
CA VAL A 200 -8.25 17.38 13.94
C VAL A 200 -7.94 18.83 13.51
N ARG A 201 -6.73 19.32 13.78
CA ARG A 201 -6.34 20.69 13.39
C ARG A 201 -6.39 20.85 11.87
N GLN A 202 -5.88 19.89 11.13
CA GLN A 202 -5.87 19.93 9.68
C GLN A 202 -7.28 19.82 9.09
N LEU A 203 -8.16 18.96 9.63
CA LEU A 203 -9.59 18.89 9.27
C LEU A 203 -10.30 20.23 9.46
N LEU A 204 -10.06 20.89 10.60
CA LEU A 204 -10.64 22.21 10.89
C LEU A 204 -10.08 23.28 9.95
N ILE A 205 -8.78 23.23 9.62
CA ILE A 205 -8.18 24.14 8.64
C ILE A 205 -8.79 23.90 7.25
N ALA A 206 -8.91 22.64 6.81
CA ALA A 206 -9.52 22.29 5.53
C ALA A 206 -10.95 22.84 5.42
N LYS A 207 -11.72 22.77 6.51
CA LYS A 207 -13.10 23.27 6.55
C LYS A 207 -13.22 24.80 6.57
N TYR A 208 -12.43 25.48 7.41
CA TYR A 208 -12.60 26.92 7.66
C TYR A 208 -11.63 27.82 6.90
N TYR A 209 -10.50 27.27 6.46
CA TYR A 209 -9.44 27.95 5.72
C TYR A 209 -8.92 27.07 4.57
N PRO A 210 -9.78 26.53 3.68
CA PRO A 210 -9.38 25.59 2.64
C PRO A 210 -8.23 26.11 1.76
N ALA A 211 -8.27 27.40 1.40
CA ALA A 211 -7.22 28.06 0.61
C ALA A 211 -5.86 28.19 1.33
N LYS A 212 -5.80 27.91 2.65
CA LYS A 212 -4.57 27.99 3.47
C LYS A 212 -4.09 26.62 3.93
N LEU A 213 -4.85 25.53 3.71
CA LEU A 213 -4.47 24.18 4.13
C LEU A 213 -3.09 23.80 3.58
N TRP A 214 -2.89 23.93 2.27
CA TRP A 214 -1.64 23.55 1.62
C TRP A 214 -0.45 24.41 2.11
N LYS A 215 -0.66 25.71 2.34
CA LYS A 215 0.37 26.56 2.95
C LYS A 215 0.70 26.12 4.38
N TYR A 216 -0.31 25.72 5.16
CA TYR A 216 -0.10 25.18 6.50
C TYR A 216 0.72 23.87 6.44
N LEU A 217 0.35 22.93 5.58
CA LEU A 217 1.08 21.67 5.38
C LEU A 217 2.53 21.92 4.95
N GLU A 218 2.78 22.84 4.01
CA GLU A 218 4.14 23.21 3.58
C GLU A 218 5.03 23.66 4.76
N ILE A 219 4.46 24.35 5.74
CA ILE A 219 5.18 24.80 6.94
C ILE A 219 5.30 23.65 7.95
N ARG A 220 4.18 22.97 8.22
CA ARG A 220 4.06 21.91 9.22
C ARG A 220 4.95 20.70 8.89
N ASN A 221 5.05 20.35 7.61
CA ASN A 221 5.79 19.17 7.13
C ASN A 221 7.30 19.26 7.31
N LYS A 222 7.85 20.46 7.55
CA LYS A 222 9.28 20.66 7.86
C LYS A 222 9.66 20.08 9.22
N ASP A 223 8.71 20.03 10.15
CA ASP A 223 8.85 19.42 11.47
C ASP A 223 7.47 18.91 11.91
N TYR A 224 7.00 17.84 11.25
CA TYR A 224 5.64 17.29 11.39
C TYR A 224 5.37 16.65 12.76
N ARG A 225 6.38 16.50 13.62
CA ARG A 225 6.22 16.05 15.02
C ARG A 225 6.35 17.16 16.06
N SER A 226 6.67 18.39 15.63
CA SER A 226 6.76 19.54 16.53
C SER A 226 5.47 19.77 17.32
N SER A 227 5.60 20.16 18.58
CA SER A 227 4.48 20.70 19.36
C SER A 227 4.09 22.13 18.93
N ARG A 228 4.87 22.77 18.05
CA ARG A 228 4.70 24.16 17.59
C ARG A 228 3.76 24.31 16.38
N TRP A 229 2.65 23.57 16.39
CA TRP A 229 1.59 23.67 15.36
C TRP A 229 0.97 25.08 15.30
N ASP A 230 0.93 25.78 16.43
CA ASP A 230 0.40 27.13 16.58
C ASP A 230 1.17 28.13 15.72
N LYS A 231 2.49 28.05 15.74
CA LYS A 231 3.39 28.89 14.94
C LYS A 231 3.21 28.62 13.44
N ALA A 232 3.04 27.36 13.05
CA ALA A 232 2.76 26.99 11.67
C ALA A 232 1.43 27.58 11.17
N MET A 233 0.39 27.55 12.01
CA MET A 233 -0.88 28.23 11.70
C MET A 233 -0.69 29.74 11.52
N GLU A 234 0.02 30.40 12.46
CA GLU A 234 0.28 31.84 12.39
C GLU A 234 1.05 32.23 11.11
N ASP A 235 2.08 31.47 10.74
CA ASP A 235 2.88 31.70 9.53
C ASP A 235 2.08 31.42 8.24
N ALA A 236 1.11 30.49 8.30
CA ALA A 236 0.11 30.30 7.26
C ALA A 236 -0.95 31.41 7.22
N GLY A 237 -0.98 32.32 8.20
CA GLY A 237 -1.98 33.38 8.34
C GLY A 237 -3.33 32.88 8.86
N ILE A 238 -3.34 31.79 9.63
CA ILE A 238 -4.50 31.17 10.27
C ILE A 238 -4.49 31.60 11.75
N ASN A 239 -5.65 31.88 12.32
CA ASN A 239 -5.75 32.25 13.74
C ASN A 239 -5.90 30.97 14.59
N PRO A 240 -4.90 30.58 15.40
CA PRO A 240 -4.96 29.32 16.16
C PRO A 240 -6.13 29.30 17.15
N LYS A 241 -6.44 30.43 17.79
CA LYS A 241 -7.55 30.54 18.75
C LYS A 241 -8.91 30.29 18.09
N LYS A 242 -9.09 30.63 16.81
CA LYS A 242 -10.34 30.36 16.08
C LYS A 242 -10.50 28.87 15.79
N ILE A 243 -9.41 28.19 15.42
CA ILE A 243 -9.40 26.73 15.20
C ILE A 243 -9.64 26.00 16.52
N MET A 244 -8.89 26.34 17.57
CA MET A 244 -8.95 25.61 18.85
C MET A 244 -10.30 25.74 19.56
N LYS A 245 -11.05 26.83 19.36
CA LYS A 245 -12.45 26.94 19.84
C LYS A 245 -13.38 25.87 19.27
N LYS A 246 -13.01 25.25 18.16
CA LYS A 246 -13.78 24.23 17.45
C LYS A 246 -13.26 22.81 17.64
N PHE A 247 -12.14 22.66 18.36
CA PHE A 247 -11.45 21.39 18.52
C PHE A 247 -12.38 20.33 19.15
N ASP A 248 -12.87 20.60 20.36
CA ASP A 248 -13.72 19.65 21.10
C ASP A 248 -15.19 19.65 20.66
N THR A 249 -15.65 20.71 19.99
CA THR A 249 -17.08 20.89 19.63
C THR A 249 -17.43 20.36 18.24
N GLU A 250 -16.45 20.31 17.34
CA GLU A 250 -16.66 19.98 15.93
C GLU A 250 -15.52 19.12 15.38
N GLY A 251 -14.28 19.43 15.75
CA GLY A 251 -13.08 18.75 15.28
C GLY A 251 -13.07 17.26 15.61
N LEU A 252 -13.43 16.89 16.84
CA LEU A 252 -13.51 15.48 17.23
C LEU A 252 -14.56 14.72 16.41
N GLU A 253 -15.70 15.33 16.11
CA GLU A 253 -16.74 14.67 15.30
C GLU A 253 -16.29 14.47 13.85
N LEU A 254 -15.58 15.46 13.28
CA LEU A 254 -14.95 15.31 11.96
C LEU A 254 -13.96 14.14 11.96
N LEU A 255 -13.15 14.00 13.00
CA LEU A 255 -12.19 12.90 13.09
C LEU A 255 -12.86 11.53 13.27
N LYS A 256 -13.99 11.44 13.97
CA LYS A 256 -14.79 10.19 14.03
C LYS A 256 -15.29 9.78 12.64
N GLN A 257 -15.70 10.75 11.82
CA GLN A 257 -16.14 10.50 10.44
C GLN A 257 -14.97 10.00 9.58
N GLU A 258 -13.77 10.53 9.77
CA GLU A 258 -12.56 10.01 9.12
C GLU A 258 -12.24 8.57 9.54
N ALA A 259 -12.30 8.27 10.85
CA ALA A 259 -12.10 6.91 11.36
C ALA A 259 -13.10 5.91 10.75
N ALA A 260 -14.37 6.30 10.68
CA ALA A 260 -15.42 5.49 10.07
C ALA A 260 -15.18 5.28 8.57
N TYR A 261 -14.78 6.32 7.85
CA TYR A 261 -14.54 6.25 6.41
C TYR A 261 -13.28 5.44 6.06
N ALA A 262 -12.17 5.61 6.79
CA ALA A 262 -10.98 4.79 6.60
C ALA A 262 -11.29 3.30 6.87
N LYS A 263 -12.06 3.01 7.93
CA LYS A 263 -12.53 1.65 8.24
C LYS A 263 -13.46 1.08 7.16
N GLU A 264 -14.37 1.88 6.61
CA GLU A 264 -15.28 1.48 5.54
C GLU A 264 -14.51 1.01 4.28
N TYR A 265 -13.36 1.64 4.01
CA TYR A 265 -12.46 1.24 2.93
C TYR A 265 -11.42 0.20 3.41
N GLY A 266 -11.33 -0.12 4.71
CA GLY A 266 -10.30 -1.02 5.22
C GLY A 266 -8.87 -0.47 5.09
N VAL A 267 -8.72 0.86 5.00
CA VAL A 267 -7.43 1.53 4.87
C VAL A 267 -6.80 1.68 6.25
N ASN A 268 -5.61 1.10 6.42
CA ASN A 268 -4.85 1.13 7.68
C ASN A 268 -3.37 1.51 7.49
N ALA A 269 -2.96 1.85 6.26
CA ALA A 269 -1.58 2.16 5.92
C ALA A 269 -1.46 3.54 5.27
N SER A 270 -0.47 4.31 5.71
CA SER A 270 -0.17 5.65 5.19
C SER A 270 1.07 5.65 4.29
N PRO A 271 1.02 6.28 3.10
CA PRO A 271 -0.18 6.76 2.43
C PRO A 271 -0.92 5.61 1.73
N THR A 272 -2.22 5.79 1.55
CA THR A 272 -3.03 5.03 0.59
C THR A 272 -3.76 6.04 -0.30
N PHE A 273 -3.79 5.78 -1.59
CA PHE A 273 -4.47 6.64 -2.56
C PHE A 273 -5.80 6.00 -2.96
N LEU A 274 -6.84 6.80 -3.12
CA LEU A 274 -8.14 6.36 -3.62
C LEU A 274 -8.56 7.28 -4.77
N TRP A 275 -8.56 6.72 -5.97
CA TRP A 275 -8.96 7.40 -7.18
C TRP A 275 -10.45 7.20 -7.44
N GLU A 276 -11.15 8.31 -7.65
CA GLU A 276 -12.57 8.39 -8.00
C GLU A 276 -13.50 7.61 -7.06
N GLY A 277 -13.12 7.47 -5.79
CA GLY A 277 -13.90 6.78 -4.76
C GLY A 277 -13.91 5.25 -4.88
N GLN A 278 -13.24 4.67 -5.88
CA GLN A 278 -13.37 3.26 -6.24
C GLN A 278 -12.04 2.53 -6.38
N VAL A 279 -10.94 3.20 -6.74
CA VAL A 279 -9.69 2.53 -7.08
C VAL A 279 -8.61 2.81 -6.03
N GLN A 280 -8.24 1.79 -5.25
CA GLN A 280 -7.13 1.88 -4.31
C GLN A 280 -5.80 1.78 -5.04
N LEU A 281 -4.87 2.67 -4.73
CA LEU A 281 -3.56 2.77 -5.37
C LEU A 281 -2.45 2.98 -4.33
N ASP A 282 -1.24 2.58 -4.69
CA ASP A 282 0.00 2.98 -4.02
C ASP A 282 0.65 4.17 -4.76
N PHE A 283 1.84 4.59 -4.34
CA PHE A 283 2.59 5.67 -5.02
C PHE A 283 2.84 5.38 -6.51
N GLY A 284 3.22 4.14 -6.84
CA GLY A 284 3.56 3.76 -8.20
C GLY A 284 2.33 3.91 -9.10
N SER A 285 1.26 3.21 -8.76
CA SER A 285 0.03 3.23 -9.54
C SER A 285 -0.69 4.57 -9.52
N ALA A 286 -0.63 5.35 -8.43
CA ALA A 286 -1.19 6.70 -8.39
C ALA A 286 -0.46 7.64 -9.37
N SER A 287 0.85 7.48 -9.54
CA SER A 287 1.64 8.28 -10.47
C SER A 287 1.38 7.97 -11.95
N GLU A 288 0.78 6.82 -12.25
CA GLU A 288 0.39 6.42 -13.60
C GLU A 288 -0.96 7.03 -14.04
N ILE A 289 -1.74 7.58 -13.10
CA ILE A 289 -2.98 8.30 -13.42
C ILE A 289 -2.62 9.60 -14.15
N GLU A 290 -3.32 9.87 -15.25
CA GLU A 290 -3.14 11.08 -16.03
C GLU A 290 -3.26 12.34 -15.16
N GLY A 291 -2.24 13.21 -15.21
CA GLY A 291 -2.16 14.42 -14.41
C GLY A 291 -1.54 14.24 -13.02
N PHE A 292 -1.28 13.01 -12.57
CA PHE A 292 -0.72 12.70 -11.25
C PHE A 292 0.73 12.19 -11.27
N GLY A 293 1.44 12.32 -12.39
CA GLY A 293 2.85 11.91 -12.50
C GLY A 293 3.81 12.52 -11.46
N PHE A 294 3.43 13.64 -10.84
CA PHE A 294 4.17 14.26 -9.74
C PHE A 294 4.15 13.41 -8.45
N LEU A 295 3.23 12.45 -8.31
CA LEU A 295 3.19 11.51 -7.19
C LEU A 295 4.28 10.43 -7.28
N ASN A 296 5.09 10.39 -8.35
CA ASN A 296 6.21 9.46 -8.44
C ASN A 296 7.37 9.94 -7.53
N PRO A 297 7.66 9.26 -6.41
CA PRO A 297 8.70 9.69 -5.48
C PRO A 297 10.10 9.62 -6.09
N ASN A 298 10.31 8.83 -7.15
CA ASN A 298 11.60 8.72 -7.84
C ASN A 298 11.81 9.82 -8.89
N ALA A 299 10.75 10.52 -9.31
CA ALA A 299 10.83 11.57 -10.33
C ALA A 299 11.03 12.97 -9.72
N ALA A 300 10.72 13.15 -8.44
CA ALA A 300 10.82 14.43 -7.75
C ALA A 300 12.30 14.83 -7.52
N LYS A 301 12.66 16.05 -7.96
CA LYS A 301 14.01 16.62 -7.80
C LYS A 301 14.10 17.33 -6.44
N GLY A 302 14.66 16.66 -5.44
CA GLY A 302 14.90 17.22 -4.10
C GLY A 302 13.78 16.88 -3.10
N THR A 303 14.15 16.67 -1.83
CA THR A 303 13.28 16.36 -0.66
C THR A 303 12.31 15.16 -0.75
N ALA A 304 12.34 14.35 -1.80
CA ALA A 304 11.47 13.19 -1.99
C ALA A 304 11.90 11.90 -1.25
N ALA A 305 12.95 11.94 -0.43
CA ALA A 305 13.22 10.85 0.49
C ALA A 305 12.25 10.96 1.68
N ALA A 306 11.68 9.84 2.14
CA ALA A 306 10.91 9.83 3.37
C ALA A 306 11.80 10.47 4.45
N PRO A 307 11.37 11.54 5.13
CA PRO A 307 12.18 12.13 6.18
C PRO A 307 12.53 11.02 7.19
N ALA A 308 13.80 10.94 7.57
CA ALA A 308 14.32 9.84 8.39
C ALA A 308 13.45 9.64 9.64
N GLY A 309 12.90 8.44 9.78
CA GLY A 309 12.03 8.04 10.87
C GLY A 309 11.33 6.73 10.52
N SER A 310 11.43 5.72 11.38
CA SER A 310 10.65 4.49 11.24
C SER A 310 9.18 4.78 11.49
N CYS A 311 8.31 4.26 10.62
CA CYS A 311 6.95 3.89 11.00
C CYS A 311 7.02 2.53 11.72
#